data_AF-A0A7K4MH98-F1
#
_entry.id   AF-A0A7K4MH98-F1
#
_cell.length_a   1.000
_cell.length_b   1.000
_cell.length_c   1.000
_cell.angle_alpha   90.00
_cell.angle_beta   90.00
_cell.angle_gamma   90.00
#
_symmetry.space_group_name_H-M   'P 1'
#
loop_
_entity.id
_entity.type
_entity.pdbx_description
1 polymer ?
#
loop_
_entity_poly.entity_id
_entity_poly.type
_entity_poly.pdbx_seq_one_letter_code
_entity_poly.pdbx_strand_id
1 'polypeptide(L)' 'MMLAENRGMSSTISLPTCSCCHRHIMPNDKCVKFNCPNCGVDLIWRCQSCREAARNYTCSSCNFQGP' A
#
# COMPACT_ATOMS: atom_id res chain seq x y z
N MET A 1 -31.69 -32.92 10.99
CA MET A 1 -31.67 -32.27 9.66
C MET A 1 -30.47 -31.35 9.66
N MET A 2 -29.43 -31.68 8.89
CA MET A 2 -28.15 -30.97 8.87
C MET A 2 -28.29 -29.74 7.96
N LEU A 3 -28.16 -28.53 8.50
CA LEU A 3 -28.03 -27.33 7.68
C LEU A 3 -26.56 -27.18 7.29
N ALA A 4 -26.29 -27.41 6.01
CA ALA A 4 -24.99 -27.14 5.41
C ALA A 4 -24.86 -25.64 5.17
N GLU A 5 -24.07 -24.96 5.99
CA GLU A 5 -23.83 -23.53 5.87
C GLU A 5 -22.59 -23.28 4.98
N ASN A 6 -22.86 -23.01 3.70
CA ASN A 6 -22.16 -22.10 2.82
C ASN A 6 -20.71 -21.69 3.21
N ARG A 7 -19.74 -22.38 2.58
CA ARG A 7 -18.33 -21.94 2.45
C ARG A 7 -18.27 -20.51 1.88
N GLY A 8 -18.13 -19.52 2.76
CA GLY A 8 -17.70 -18.18 2.37
C GLY A 8 -16.33 -18.26 1.71
N MET A 9 -16.29 -18.02 0.39
CA MET A 9 -15.05 -17.85 -0.36
C MET A 9 -14.33 -16.62 0.18
N SER A 10 -13.42 -16.84 1.14
CA SER A 10 -12.46 -15.85 1.60
C SER A 10 -11.55 -15.52 0.41
N SER A 11 -11.92 -14.46 -0.32
CA SER A 11 -11.13 -13.96 -1.43
C SER A 11 -9.83 -13.43 -0.84
N THR A 12 -8.73 -14.15 -1.02
CA THR A 12 -7.36 -13.71 -0.69
C THR A 12 -6.95 -12.58 -1.63
N ILE A 13 -7.56 -11.40 -1.44
CA ILE A 13 -7.16 -10.18 -2.14
C ILE A 13 -5.78 -9.81 -1.60
N SER A 14 -4.79 -9.77 -2.49
CA SER A 14 -3.45 -9.29 -2.19
C SER A 14 -3.52 -7.77 -2.05
N LEU A 15 -3.59 -7.27 -0.81
CA LEU A 15 -3.60 -5.83 -0.58
C LEU A 15 -2.19 -5.26 -0.79
N PRO A 16 -2.03 -4.18 -1.58
CA PRO A 16 -0.74 -3.51 -1.68
C PRO A 16 -0.36 -2.93 -0.32
N THR A 17 0.92 -3.01 0.02
CA THR A 17 1.45 -2.55 1.29
C THR A 17 2.10 -1.18 1.13
N CYS A 18 1.81 -0.26 2.05
CA CYS A 18 2.46 1.05 2.06
C CYS A 18 3.96 0.91 2.35
N SER A 19 4.80 1.51 1.51
CA SER A 19 6.27 1.47 1.67
C SER A 19 6.78 2.22 2.91
N CYS A 20 5.92 2.99 3.60
CA CYS A 20 6.30 3.78 4.76
C CYS A 20 5.84 3.16 6.08
N CYS A 21 4.55 2.86 6.21
CA CYS A 21 4.00 2.30 7.44
C CYS A 21 3.84 0.78 7.39
N HIS A 22 4.17 0.14 6.26
CA HIS A 22 4.00 -1.30 6.05
C HIS A 22 2.57 -1.80 6.30
N ARG A 23 1.58 -0.89 6.24
CA ARG A 23 0.18 -1.19 6.44
C ARG A 23 -0.45 -1.63 5.12
N HIS A 24 -1.33 -2.63 5.19
CA HIS A 24 -2.12 -3.08 4.05
C HIS A 24 -3.13 -1.99 3.67
N ILE A 25 -3.12 -1.59 2.41
CA ILE A 25 -4.06 -0.63 1.84
C ILE A 25 -5.32 -1.39 1.46
N MET A 26 -6.43 -1.08 2.14
CA MET A 26 -7.73 -1.64 1.78
C MET A 26 -8.16 -1.10 0.40
N PRO A 27 -8.90 -1.87 -0.41
CA PRO A 27 -9.39 -1.39 -1.70
C PRO A 27 -10.29 -0.14 -1.61
N ASN A 28 -10.88 0.10 -0.43
CA ASN A 28 -11.66 1.31 -0.13
C ASN A 28 -10.81 2.48 0.40
N ASP A 29 -9.52 2.27 0.66
CA ASP A 29 -8.62 3.28 1.21
C ASP A 29 -7.97 4.10 0.08
N LYS A 30 -7.76 5.41 0.31
CA LYS A 30 -7.15 6.31 -0.68
C LYS A 30 -5.64 6.18 -0.65
N CYS A 31 -5.11 5.20 -1.39
CA CYS A 31 -3.68 5.13 -1.65
C CYS A 31 -3.27 5.89 -2.91
N VAL A 32 -2.02 6.35 -2.91
CA VAL A 32 -1.34 6.85 -4.10
C VAL A 32 -0.14 5.96 -4.40
N LYS A 33 0.08 5.69 -5.69
CA LYS A 33 1.30 5.06 -6.18
C LYS A 33 1.95 6.00 -7.18
N PHE A 34 3.24 6.21 -7.06
CA PHE A 34 4.00 7.04 -7.98
C PHE A 34 5.42 6.49 -8.12
N ASN A 35 6.01 6.72 -9.28
CA ASN A 35 7.42 6.43 -9.50
C ASN A 35 8.27 7.51 -8.85
N CYS A 36 9.40 7.11 -8.27
CA CYS A 36 10.34 8.06 -7.68
C CYS A 36 10.73 9.14 -8.71
N PRO A 37 10.63 10.45 -8.39
CA PRO A 37 10.96 11.52 -9.34
C PRO A 37 12.46 11.61 -9.65
N ASN A 38 13.31 11.01 -8.81
CA ASN A 38 14.77 11.04 -8.98
C ASN A 38 15.26 9.91 -9.90
N CYS A 39 14.78 8.68 -9.69
CA CYS A 39 15.24 7.52 -10.47
C CYS A 39 14.20 6.96 -11.45
N GLY A 40 12.90 7.14 -11.22
CA GLY A 40 11.82 6.57 -12.02
C GLY A 40 11.64 5.06 -11.89
N VAL A 41 12.62 4.34 -11.32
CA VAL A 41 12.64 2.87 -11.27
C VAL A 41 11.79 2.33 -10.12
N ASP A 42 11.87 2.95 -8.95
CA ASP A 42 11.21 2.47 -7.74
C ASP A 42 9.75 2.94 -7.68
N LEU A 43 8.82 2.00 -7.51
CA LEU A 43 7.39 2.28 -7.39
C LEU A 43 6.99 2.42 -5.93
N ILE A 44 6.69 3.65 -5.52
CA ILE A 44 6.41 3.98 -4.13
C ILE A 44 4.91 4.01 -3.89
N TRP A 45 4.45 3.15 -2.99
CA TRP A 45 3.08 3.09 -2.51
C TRP A 45 2.92 3.82 -1.19
N ARG A 46 2.00 4.78 -1.13
CA ARG A 46 1.72 5.52 0.10
C ARG A 46 0.23 5.53 0.40
N CYS A 47 -0.12 5.14 1.62
CA CYS A 47 -1.48 5.26 2.13
C CYS A 47 -1.83 6.71 2.45
N GLN A 48 -3.14 6.98 2.59
CA GLN A 48 -3.64 8.31 2.92
C GLN A 48 -2.98 8.88 4.18
N SER A 49 -2.93 8.09 5.26
CA SER A 49 -2.39 8.56 6.55
C SER A 49 -0.90 8.95 6.47
N CYS A 50 -0.09 8.24 5.67
CA CYS A 50 1.32 8.61 5.49
C CYS A 50 1.47 9.91 4.69
N ARG A 51 0.57 10.14 3.72
CA ARG A 51 0.52 11.36 2.94
C ARG A 51 0.04 12.55 3.77
N GLU A 52 -0.99 12.36 4.58
CA GLU A 52 -1.50 13.38 5.52
C GLU A 52 -0.45 13.76 6.56
N ALA A 53 0.32 12.77 7.04
CA ALA A 53 1.43 13.00 7.95
C ALA A 53 2.71 13.51 7.26
N ALA A 54 2.72 13.67 5.93
CA ALA A 54 3.90 14.04 5.13
C ALA A 54 5.19 13.32 5.57
N ARG A 55 5.07 12.02 5.91
CA ARG A 55 6.20 11.25 6.45
C ARG A 55 7.25 11.12 5.39
N ASN A 56 8.52 11.34 5.69
CA ASN A 56 9.55 11.10 4.70
C ASN A 56 9.52 9.64 4.19
N TYR A 57 9.54 9.46 2.87
CA TYR A 57 9.83 8.17 2.26
C TYR A 57 11.27 8.15 1.79
N THR A 58 11.88 6.98 1.86
CA THR A 58 13.19 6.72 1.26
C THR A 58 12.98 5.80 0.07
N CYS A 59 13.41 6.24 -1.11
CA CYS A 59 13.40 5.40 -2.30
C CYS A 59 14.48 4.32 -2.19
N SER A 60 14.13 3.06 -2.45
CA SER A 60 15.08 1.93 -2.36
C SER A 60 16.12 1.91 -3.48
N SER A 61 15.83 2.53 -4.64
CA SER A 61 16.76 2.57 -5.78
C SER A 61 17.80 3.69 -5.69
N CYS A 62 17.41 4.90 -5.24
CA CYS A 62 18.30 6.07 -5.27
C CYS A 62 18.59 6.67 -3.89
N ASN A 63 18.06 6.09 -2.80
CA ASN A 63 18.14 6.61 -1.44
C ASN A 63 17.62 8.05 -1.29
N PHE A 64 16.81 8.52 -2.24
CA PHE A 64 16.20 9.83 -2.19
C PHE A 64 15.17 9.87 -1.06
N GLN A 65 15.32 10.85 -0.17
CA GLN A 65 14.42 11.06 0.95
C GLN A 65 13.54 12.29 0.67
N GLY A 66 12.26 12.05 0.39
CA GLY A 66 11.27 13.11 0.10
C GLY A 66 10.10 13.06 1.08
N PRO A 67 9.37 14.17 1.29
CA PRO A 67 8.12 14.16 2.05
C PRO A 67 7.01 13.33 1.37
#